data_AF-A0A6J5CAD9-F1
#
_entry.id   AF-A0A6J5CAD9-F1
#
_cell.length_a   1.000
_cell.length_b   1.000
_cell.length_c   1.000
_cell.angle_alpha   90.00
_cell.angle_beta   90.00
_cell.angle_gamma   90.00
#
_symmetry.space_group_name_H-M   'P 1'
#
loop_
_entity.id
_entity.type
_entity.pdbx_description
1 polymer ?
#
loop_
_entity_poly.entity_id
_entity_poly.type
_entity_poly.pdbx_seq_one_letter_code
_entity_poly.pdbx_strand_id
1 'polypeptide(L)' 'MNWQQDMTIVDGRLYAGDRWLGNFSSHSAAMAGIQIMRNGGSDFELAEDDRDLLAAIDADEE' A
#
# COMPACT_ATOMS: atom_id res chain seq x y z
N MET A 1 6.14 6.64 -6.00
CA MET A 1 6.23 5.29 -6.61
C MET A 1 5.27 5.08 -7.79
N ASN A 2 5.49 4.16 -8.75
CA ASN A 2 4.45 3.83 -9.75
C ASN A 2 3.37 2.89 -9.18
N TRP A 3 2.31 3.44 -8.60
CA TRP A 3 1.19 2.66 -8.05
C TRP A 3 0.29 1.97 -9.09
N GLN A 4 0.40 2.34 -10.37
CA GLN A 4 -0.39 1.73 -11.46
C GLN A 4 0.19 0.40 -11.95
N GLN A 5 1.38 0.00 -11.48
CA GLN A 5 1.98 -1.28 -11.83
C GLN A 5 1.23 -2.47 -11.18
N ASP A 6 1.55 -3.68 -11.61
CA ASP A 6 1.02 -4.90 -11.00
C ASP A 6 1.48 -5.01 -9.54
N MET A 7 0.51 -5.18 -8.63
CA MET A 7 0.77 -5.27 -7.20
C MET A 7 0.11 -6.52 -6.65
N THR A 8 0.86 -7.26 -5.85
CA THR A 8 0.41 -8.51 -5.24
C THR A 8 0.35 -8.34 -3.73
N ILE A 9 -0.74 -8.83 -3.13
CA ILE A 9 -0.90 -8.87 -1.67
C ILE A 9 -0.93 -10.33 -1.21
N VAL A 10 -0.03 -10.70 -0.30
CA VAL A 10 0.02 -12.04 0.32
C VAL A 10 -0.02 -11.88 1.82
N ASP A 11 -1.12 -12.27 2.47
CA ASP A 11 -1.27 -12.23 3.93
C ASP A 11 -0.93 -10.83 4.53
N GLY A 12 -1.50 -9.77 3.95
CA GLY A 12 -1.22 -8.38 4.34
C GLY A 12 0.10 -7.80 3.82
N ARG A 13 1.00 -8.61 3.26
CA ARG A 13 2.26 -8.13 2.68
C ARG A 13 2.04 -7.61 1.27
N LEU A 14 2.52 -6.40 0.99
CA LEU A 14 2.44 -5.77 -0.32
C LEU A 14 3.73 -5.95 -1.10
N TYR A 15 3.58 -6.31 -2.37
CA TYR A 15 4.66 -6.47 -3.34
C TYR A 15 4.35 -5.70 -4.63
N ALA A 16 5.40 -5.13 -5.25
CA ALA A 16 5.37 -4.61 -6.62
C ALA A 16 6.28 -5.48 -7.50
N GLY A 17 5.69 -6.35 -8.31
CA GLY A 17 6.41 -7.47 -8.92
C GLY A 17 7.07 -8.34 -7.84
N ASP A 18 8.40 -8.52 -7.93
CA ASP A 18 9.20 -9.26 -6.94
C ASP A 18 9.69 -8.39 -5.75
N ARG A 19 9.45 -7.07 -5.76
CA ARG A 19 9.90 -6.15 -4.71
C ARG A 19 8.90 -6.15 -3.55
N TRP A 20 9.37 -6.50 -2.35
CA TRP A 20 8.60 -6.35 -1.12
C TRP A 20 8.56 -4.87 -0.69
N LEU A 21 7.37 -4.35 -0.39
CA LEU A 21 7.16 -2.94 0.00
C LEU A 21 6.82 -2.78 1.48
N GLY A 22 6.18 -3.77 2.09
CA GLY A 22 5.83 -3.69 3.50
C GLY A 22 4.77 -4.70 3.91
N ASN A 23 4.34 -4.62 5.17
CA ASN A 23 3.31 -5.47 5.73
C ASN A 23 2.22 -4.61 6.39
N PHE A 24 1.00 -4.74 5.88
CA PHE A 24 -0.18 -4.06 6.40
C PHE A 24 -0.82 -4.88 7.52
N SER A 25 -1.65 -4.20 8.30
CA SER A 25 -2.44 -4.79 9.40
C SER A 25 -3.35 -5.94 8.92
N SER A 26 -3.80 -5.88 7.66
CA SER A 26 -4.64 -6.91 7.06
C SER A 26 -4.57 -6.86 5.53
N HIS A 27 -5.03 -7.94 4.87
CA HIS A 27 -5.18 -7.96 3.42
C HIS A 27 -6.10 -6.84 2.91
N SER A 28 -7.20 -6.57 3.63
CA SER A 28 -8.14 -5.50 3.28
C SER A 28 -7.50 -4.12 3.39
N ALA A 29 -6.66 -3.89 4.41
CA ALA A 29 -5.91 -2.64 4.57
C ALA A 29 -4.92 -2.44 3.41
N ALA A 30 -4.14 -3.47 3.05
CA ALA A 30 -3.26 -3.39 1.88
C ALA A 30 -4.05 -3.05 0.59
N MET A 31 -5.21 -3.67 0.40
CA MET A 31 -6.04 -3.43 -0.79
C MET A 31 -6.62 -2.02 -0.82
N ALA A 32 -7.13 -1.53 0.31
CA ALA A 32 -7.63 -0.16 0.45
C ALA A 32 -6.50 0.87 0.21
N GLY A 33 -5.32 0.62 0.76
CA GLY A 33 -4.13 1.45 0.55
C GLY A 33 -3.74 1.59 -0.92
N ILE A 34 -3.65 0.46 -1.65
CA ILE A 34 -3.41 0.49 -3.10
C ILE A 34 -4.49 1.29 -3.82
N GLN A 35 -5.76 1.09 -3.46
CA GLN A 35 -6.88 1.74 -4.13
C GLN A 35 -6.84 3.27 -3.95
N ILE A 36 -6.48 3.74 -2.75
CA ILE A 36 -6.29 5.15 -2.43
C ILE A 36 -5.12 5.73 -3.23
N MET A 37 -3.96 5.06 -3.25
CA MET A 37 -2.80 5.55 -3.99
C MET A 37 -3.03 5.57 -5.52
N ARG A 38 -3.86 4.66 -6.05
CA ARG A 38 -4.17 4.60 -7.49
C ARG A 38 -5.19 5.62 -7.96
N ASN A 39 -6.29 5.78 -7.21
CA ASN A 39 -7.46 6.53 -7.68
C ASN A 39 -7.75 7.79 -6.86
N GLY A 40 -7.04 8.00 -5.75
CA GLY A 40 -7.46 8.92 -4.71
C GLY A 40 -8.68 8.37 -3.96
N GLY A 41 -8.78 8.68 -2.67
CA GLY A 41 -9.84 8.15 -1.82
C GLY A 41 -9.73 8.68 -0.41
N SER A 42 -10.59 8.17 0.47
CA SER A 42 -10.65 8.60 1.85
C SER A 42 -10.11 7.49 2.77
N ASP A 43 -9.10 7.80 3.58
CA ASP A 43 -8.36 6.83 4.41
C ASP A 43 -9.10 6.33 5.66
N PHE A 44 -10.43 6.46 5.72
CA PHE A 44 -11.21 6.22 6.94
C PHE A 44 -11.14 4.78 7.46
N GLU A 45 -10.71 3.82 6.64
CA GLU A 45 -10.59 2.40 7.01
C GLU A 45 -9.14 1.95 7.30
N LEU A 46 -8.14 2.83 7.15
CA LEU A 46 -6.73 2.49 7.39
C LEU A 46 -6.26 2.89 8.79
N ALA A 47 -5.60 1.95 9.45
CA ALA A 47 -4.86 2.24 10.67
C ALA A 47 -3.77 3.28 10.40
N GLU A 48 -3.32 3.97 11.45
CA GLU A 48 -2.26 4.97 11.34
C GLU A 48 -0.96 4.35 10.80
N ASP A 49 -0.56 3.19 11.32
CA ASP A 49 0.61 2.45 10.84
C ASP A 49 0.55 2.10 9.35
N ASP A 50 -0.64 1.75 8.84
CA ASP A 50 -0.83 1.43 7.41
C ASP A 50 -0.68 2.68 6.53
N ARG A 51 -1.12 3.85 7.03
CA ARG A 51 -0.96 5.13 6.34
C ARG A 51 0.50 5.59 6.34
N ASP A 52 1.18 5.48 7.48
CA ASP A 52 2.62 5.77 7.58
C ASP A 52 3.42 4.87 6.64
N LEU A 53 3.08 3.59 6.53
CA LEU A 53 3.71 2.67 5.59
C LEU A 53 3.52 3.12 4.14
N LEU A 54 2.30 3.51 3.74
CA LEU A 54 2.04 4.00 2.38
C LEU A 54 2.85 5.26 2.06
N ALA A 55 2.89 6.20 3.00
CA ALA A 55 3.68 7.43 2.86
C ALA A 55 5.18 7.14 2.74
N ALA A 56 5.70 6.19 3.54
CA ALA A 56 7.08 5.77 3.46
C ALA A 56 7.43 5.10 2.12
N ILE A 57 6.55 4.25 1.59
CA ILE A 57 6.72 3.61 0.28
C ILE A 57 6.73 4.65 -0.84
N ASP A 58 5.86 5.66 -0.77
CA ASP A 58 5.79 6.68 -1.81
C ASP A 58 7.02 7.60 -1.81
N ALA A 59 7.49 7.97 -0.61
CA ALA A 59 8.66 8.82 -0.40
C ALA A 59 10.00 8.12 -0.76
N ASP A 60 10.08 6.79 -0.70
CA ASP A 60 11.29 6.03 -1.08
C ASP A 60 11.57 6.05 -2.60
N GLU A 61 10.60 6.48 -3.44
CA GLU A 61 10.79 6.63 -4.89
C GLU A 61 11.07 8.09 -5.35
N GLU A 62 11.33 9.03 -4.44
CA GLU A 62 11.89 10.36 -4.77
C GLU A 62 13.42 10.38 -4.91
#